data_AF-A0A6H9XQ82-F1
#
_entry.id   AF-A0A6H9XQ82-F1
#
_cell.length_a   1.000
_cell.length_b   1.000
_cell.length_c   1.000
_cell.angle_alpha   90.00
_cell.angle_beta   90.00
_cell.angle_gamma   90.00
#
_symmetry.space_group_name_H-M   'P 1'
#
loop_
_entity.id
_entity.type
_entity.pdbx_description
1 polymer ?
#
loop_
_entity_poly.entity_id
_entity_poly.type
_entity_poly.pdbx_seq_one_letter_code
_entity_poly.pdbx_strand_id
1 'polypeptide(L)' 'MLVDPPFMPQSQPLKRFTVSLDAEDYEALRKLAEAQRPPLPLQYVVRLAIRRFLDQPEGAVLRPIEDDTR' A
#
# COMPACT_ATOMS: atom_id res chain seq x y z
N MET A 1 15.44 35.73 20.33
CA MET A 1 14.75 35.15 19.16
C MET A 1 14.88 33.64 19.27
N LEU A 2 13.79 32.92 19.52
CA LEU A 2 13.75 31.46 19.34
C LEU A 2 13.49 31.23 17.85
N VAL A 3 14.38 30.51 17.17
CA VAL A 3 14.14 30.02 15.81
C VAL A 3 13.34 28.72 15.92
N ASP A 4 12.21 28.65 15.23
CA ASP A 4 11.43 27.41 15.15
C ASP A 4 12.28 26.31 14.51
N PRO A 5 12.22 25.06 15.03
CA PRO A 5 12.92 23.95 14.42
C PRO A 5 12.33 23.64 13.04
N PRO A 6 13.13 23.11 12.10
CA PRO A 6 12.66 22.78 10.76
C PRO A 6 11.54 21.74 10.83
N PHE A 7 10.45 21.99 10.09
CA PHE A 7 9.35 21.03 9.90
C PHE A 7 9.92 19.74 9.30
N MET A 8 10.09 18.71 10.13
CA MET A 8 10.35 17.35 9.65
C MET A 8 9.00 16.74 9.29
N PRO A 9 8.76 16.35 8.02
CA PRO A 9 7.53 15.66 7.67
C PRO A 9 7.48 14.37 8.48
N GLN A 10 6.53 14.29 9.43
CA GLN A 10 6.30 13.08 10.20
C GLN A 10 5.98 11.97 9.20
N SER A 11 6.91 11.04 9.04
CA SER A 11 6.67 9.84 8.26
C SER A 11 5.53 9.10 8.95
N GLN A 12 4.37 9.01 8.29
CA GLN A 12 3.22 8.31 8.86
C GLN A 12 3.65 6.89 9.27
N PRO A 13 3.23 6.42 10.45
CA PRO A 13 3.64 5.11 10.94
C PRO A 13 3.20 4.01 9.97
N LEU A 14 4.14 3.21 9.50
CA LEU A 14 3.86 2.06 8.63
C LEU A 14 3.19 0.96 9.46
N LYS A 15 1.98 0.56 9.08
CA LYS A 15 1.30 -0.61 9.66
C LYS A 15 1.70 -1.88 8.90
N ARG A 16 1.94 -2.97 9.65
CA ARG A 16 2.24 -4.29 9.08
C ARG A 16 0.93 -5.05 8.90
N PHE A 17 0.75 -5.64 7.74
CA PHE A 17 -0.32 -6.60 7.46
C PHE A 17 0.29 -7.77 6.69
N THR A 18 -0.29 -8.96 6.86
CA THR A 18 0.13 -10.19 6.18
C THR A 18 -1.03 -10.67 5.34
N VAL A 19 -0.74 -11.09 4.10
CA VAL A 19 -1.72 -11.71 3.19
C VAL A 19 -1.17 -13.05 2.73
N SER A 20 -2.05 -14.05 2.70
CA SER A 20 -1.77 -15.31 2.01
C SER A 20 -2.23 -15.19 0.57
N LEU A 21 -1.40 -15.67 -0.35
CA LEU A 21 -1.70 -15.74 -1.78
C LEU A 21 -1.63 -17.20 -2.21
N ASP A 22 -2.41 -17.55 -3.23
CA ASP A 22 -2.22 -18.82 -3.90
C ASP A 22 -0.88 -18.82 -4.66
N ALA A 23 -0.32 -20.01 -4.88
CA ALA A 23 1.02 -20.15 -5.46
C ALA A 23 1.13 -19.52 -6.86
N GLU A 24 0.06 -19.60 -7.65
CA GLU A 24 0.01 -19.00 -8.99
C GLU A 24 0.14 -17.47 -8.93
N ASP A 25 -0.64 -16.81 -8.08
CA ASP A 25 -0.62 -15.36 -7.90
C ASP A 25 0.72 -14.86 -7.38
N TYR A 26 1.33 -15.60 -6.44
CA TYR A 26 2.66 -15.30 -5.94
C TYR A 26 3.71 -15.33 -7.07
N GLU A 27 3.72 -16.40 -7.87
CA GLU A 27 4.68 -16.53 -8.98
C GLU A 27 4.43 -15.48 -10.07
N ALA A 28 3.17 -15.12 -10.35
CA ALA A 28 2.84 -14.05 -11.27
C ALA A 28 3.40 -12.69 -10.80
N LEU A 29 3.20 -12.34 -9.52
CA LEU A 29 3.75 -11.13 -8.92
C LEU A 29 5.28 -11.11 -8.94
N ARG A 30 5.92 -12.25 -8.63
CA ARG A 30 7.38 -12.39 -8.66
C ARG A 30 7.94 -12.14 -10.06
N LYS A 31 7.36 -12.77 -11.08
CA LYS A 31 7.79 -12.58 -12.48
C LYS A 31 7.64 -11.13 -12.94
N LEU A 32 6.53 -10.47 -12.58
CA LEU A 32 6.30 -9.05 -12.90
C LEU A 32 7.37 -8.13 -12.29
N ALA A 33 7.74 -8.40 -11.04
CA ALA A 33 8.74 -7.65 -10.31
C ALA A 33 10.15 -7.84 -10.91
N GLU A 34 10.50 -9.08 -11.23
CA GLU A 34 11.79 -9.47 -11.83
C GLU A 34 11.97 -8.97 -13.27
N ALA A 35 10.87 -8.79 -14.02
CA ALA A 35 10.91 -8.28 -15.40
C ALA A 35 11.33 -6.80 -15.50
N GLN A 36 11.31 -6.04 -14.39
CA GLN A 36 11.70 -4.63 -14.38
C GLN A 36 13.23 -4.46 -14.35
N ARG A 37 13.71 -3.29 -14.81
CA ARG A 37 15.14 -2.93 -14.75
C ARG A 37 15.31 -1.59 -14.01
N PRO A 38 15.82 -1.58 -12.75
CA PRO A 38 16.18 -2.74 -11.93
C PRO A 38 14.95 -3.54 -11.46
N PRO A 39 15.12 -4.82 -11.03
CA PRO A 39 14.05 -5.59 -10.43
C PRO A 39 13.43 -4.86 -9.23
N LEU A 40 12.11 -4.90 -9.12
CA LEU A 40 11.39 -4.27 -8.01
C LEU A 40 11.21 -5.24 -6.84
N PRO A 41 11.17 -4.77 -5.58
CA PRO A 41 10.81 -5.63 -4.46
C PRO A 41 9.32 -5.95 -4.48
N LEU A 42 8.94 -7.17 -4.13
CA LEU A 42 7.53 -7.60 -4.04
C LEU A 42 6.68 -6.66 -3.16
N GLN A 43 7.25 -6.16 -2.07
CA GLN A 43 6.60 -5.17 -1.21
C GLN A 43 6.16 -3.91 -1.98
N TYR A 44 6.97 -3.44 -2.92
CA TYR A 44 6.62 -2.28 -3.74
C TYR A 44 5.46 -2.61 -4.67
N VAL A 45 5.50 -3.78 -5.34
CA VAL A 45 4.45 -4.22 -6.27
C VAL A 45 3.12 -4.37 -5.54
N VAL A 46 3.11 -5.01 -4.37
CA VAL A 46 1.91 -5.13 -3.52
C VAL A 46 1.40 -3.75 -3.10
N ARG A 47 2.28 -2.84 -2.67
CA ARG A 47 1.89 -1.46 -2.30
C ARG A 47 1.27 -0.71 -3.48
N LEU A 48 1.80 -0.89 -4.69
CA LEU A 48 1.24 -0.29 -5.90
C LEU A 48 -0.15 -0.86 -6.20
N ALA A 49 -0.32 -2.19 -6.16
CA ALA A 49 -1.60 -2.85 -6.38
C ALA A 49 -2.66 -2.35 -5.39
N ILE A 50 -2.31 -2.24 -4.09
CA ILE A 50 -3.22 -1.72 -3.06
C ILE A 50 -3.64 -0.28 -3.36
N ARG A 51 -2.70 0.61 -3.71
CA ARG A 51 -3.03 2.00 -4.05
C ARG A 51 -3.96 2.07 -5.26
N ARG A 52 -3.66 1.31 -6.31
CA ARG A 52 -4.49 1.25 -7.51
C ARG A 52 -5.90 0.75 -7.20
N PHE A 53 -6.03 -0.25 -6.33
CA PHE A 53 -7.33 -0.76 -5.88
C PHE A 53 -8.11 0.27 -5.05
N LEU A 54 -7.45 0.99 -4.14
CA LEU A 54 -8.08 2.04 -3.33
C LEU A 54 -8.51 3.26 -4.16
N ASP A 55 -7.81 3.54 -5.25
CA ASP A 55 -8.15 4.60 -6.19
C ASP A 55 -9.30 4.23 -7.14
N GLN A 56 -9.65 2.94 -7.25
CA GLN A 56 -10.74 2.44 -8.10
C GLN A 56 -12.12 2.65 -7.44
N PRO A 57 -13.20 2.84 -8.23
CA PRO A 57 -14.57 2.97 -7.71
C PRO A 57 -14.97 1.81 -6.79
N GLU A 58 -14.53 0.59 -7.08
CA GLU A 58 -14.74 -0.61 -6.31
C GLU A 58 -14.17 -0.50 -4.89
N GLY A 59 -13.01 0.15 -4.73
CA GLY A 59 -12.44 0.47 -3.42
C GLY A 59 -13.34 1.40 -2.62
N ALA A 60 -14.06 2.31 -3.28
CA ALA A 60 -15.02 3.20 -2.63
C ALA A 60 -16.34 2.49 -2.25
N VAL A 61 -16.70 1.39 -2.91
CA VAL A 61 -17.89 0.58 -2.56
C VAL A 61 -17.66 -0.20 -1.25
N LEU A 62 -16.41 -0.56 -0.95
CA LEU A 62 -16.04 -1.23 0.30
C LEU A 62 -15.79 -0.26 1.45
N ARG A 63 -16.21 1.01 1.33
CA ARG A 63 -16.11 1.96 2.45
C ARG A 63 -16.78 1.34 3.67
N PRO A 64 -16.14 1.43 4.84
CA PRO A 64 -16.76 0.95 6.07
C PRO A 64 -18.11 1.64 6.20
N ILE A 65 -19.14 0.87 6.52
CA ILE A 65 -20.39 1.44 7.03
C ILE A 65 -19.95 2.31 8.20
N GLU A 66 -20.10 3.63 8.07
CA GLU A 66 -19.89 4.53 9.19
C GLU A 66 -20.83 4.03 10.28
N ASP A 67 -20.27 3.51 11.37
CA ASP A 67 -21.04 3.19 12.57
C ASP A 67 -21.59 4.54 13.08
N ASP A 68 -22.78 4.89 12.61
CA ASP A 68 -23.63 5.92 13.18
C ASP A 68 -24.19 5.37 14.50
N THR A 69 -23.30 5.05 15.43
CA THR A 69 -23.64 4.73 16.80
C THR A 69 -23.26 5.93 17.67
N ARG A 70 -24.31 6.68 17.94
CA ARG A 70 -24.45 7.81 18.88
C ARG A 70 -23.80 7.57 20.24
#